data_AF-A0A4V2E4S6-F1
#
_entry.id   AF-A0A4V2E4S6-F1
#
_cell.length_a   1.000
_cell.length_b   1.000
_cell.length_c   1.000
_cell.angle_alpha   90.00
_cell.angle_beta   90.00
_cell.angle_gamma   90.00
#
_symmetry.space_group_name_H-M   'P 1'
#
loop_
_entity.id
_entity.type
_entity.pdbx_description
1 polymer ?
#
loop_
_entity_poly.entity_id
_entity_poly.type
_entity_poly.pdbx_seq_one_letter_code
_entity_poly.pdbx_strand_id
1 'polypeptide(L)'
;GGTETLTAQLCDAAWALFQESEKAGGAFAALQQGLFQGKVAATRKARDANIAKRRDVLTGASEFPNLHESETVVLRATPVALPAYGEQKYKFEALPPIRLAEPFEALRDKSDAALKARGARPKVFLVNLGTPADFTARATFAKSFFEAGGIQAVDSEGFADPAKLAAALKASGAELACLCSSDKVYAEHAEAAARALQTAGARHIYLAGCPTDAEAALRAAGVSGFVFAGGNALATLQDAYRRMEQA
;
A
#
# COMPACT_ATOMS: atom_id res chain seq x y z
N GLY A 1 -34.23 -11.67 -11.87
CA GLY A 1 -32.86 -11.69 -12.41
C GLY A 1 -31.91 -11.03 -11.42
N GLY A 2 -30.59 -11.12 -11.61
CA GLY A 2 -29.62 -10.57 -10.66
C GLY A 2 -29.75 -9.06 -10.42
N THR A 3 -30.12 -8.29 -11.45
CA THR A 3 -30.41 -6.85 -11.33
C THR A 3 -31.61 -6.58 -10.43
N GLU A 4 -32.74 -7.24 -10.66
CA GLU A 4 -33.95 -7.08 -9.85
C GLU A 4 -33.70 -7.44 -8.38
N THR A 5 -32.96 -8.53 -8.13
CA THR A 5 -32.60 -8.94 -6.77
C THR A 5 -31.71 -7.89 -6.09
N LEU A 6 -30.70 -7.37 -6.77
CA LEU A 6 -29.83 -6.33 -6.21
C LEU A 6 -30.59 -5.02 -5.96
N THR A 7 -31.48 -4.63 -6.87
CA THR A 7 -32.35 -3.45 -6.69
C THR A 7 -33.22 -3.60 -5.45
N ALA A 8 -33.89 -4.75 -5.28
CA ALA A 8 -34.70 -5.01 -4.10
C ALA A 8 -33.88 -4.93 -2.80
N GLN A 9 -32.70 -5.57 -2.77
CA GLN A 9 -31.80 -5.53 -1.61
C GLN A 9 -31.31 -4.12 -1.28
N LEU A 10 -31.00 -3.30 -2.29
CA LEU A 10 -30.62 -1.90 -2.09
C LEU A 10 -31.77 -1.06 -1.54
N CYS A 11 -32.99 -1.24 -2.07
CA CYS A 11 -34.18 -0.57 -1.59
C CYS A 11 -34.46 -0.93 -0.12
N ASP A 12 -34.44 -2.22 0.23
CA ASP A 12 -34.69 -2.68 1.59
C ASP A 12 -33.66 -2.13 2.58
N ALA A 13 -32.37 -2.17 2.23
CA ALA A 13 -31.30 -1.64 3.06
C ALA A 13 -31.38 -0.12 3.24
N ALA A 14 -31.65 0.63 2.16
CA ALA A 14 -31.81 2.07 2.21
C ALA A 14 -33.06 2.47 3.03
N TRP A 15 -34.16 1.73 2.88
CA TRP A 15 -35.39 1.97 3.62
C TRP A 15 -35.22 1.76 5.13
N ALA A 16 -34.47 0.72 5.53
CA ALA A 16 -34.14 0.50 6.93
C ALA A 16 -33.33 1.67 7.54
N LEU A 17 -32.34 2.18 6.81
CA LEU A 17 -31.54 3.36 7.23
C LEU A 17 -32.40 4.63 7.30
N PHE A 18 -33.33 4.79 6.36
CA PHE A 18 -34.29 5.89 6.38
C PHE A 18 -35.17 5.83 7.64
N GLN A 19 -35.78 4.67 7.93
CA GLN A 19 -36.60 4.47 9.13
C GLN A 19 -35.82 4.70 10.42
N GLU A 20 -34.54 4.35 10.47
CA GLU A 20 -33.66 4.66 11.61
C GLU A 20 -33.50 6.17 11.81
N SER A 21 -33.32 6.93 10.72
CA SER A 21 -33.23 8.40 10.79
C SER A 21 -34.55 9.04 11.26
N GLU A 22 -35.70 8.52 10.83
CA GLU A 22 -37.02 9.00 11.26
C GLU A 22 -37.24 8.73 12.76
N LYS A 23 -36.87 7.52 13.24
CA LYS A 23 -36.92 7.18 14.67
C LYS A 23 -36.02 8.08 15.53
N ALA A 24 -34.93 8.59 14.97
CA ALA A 24 -34.02 9.53 15.63
C ALA A 24 -34.55 10.98 15.65
N GLY A 25 -35.76 11.25 15.15
CA GLY A 25 -36.35 12.59 15.08
C GLY A 25 -36.12 13.28 13.73
N GLY A 26 -35.85 12.53 12.67
CA GLY A 26 -35.62 13.02 11.32
C GLY A 26 -34.14 13.39 11.04
N ALA A 27 -33.86 13.77 9.79
CA ALA A 27 -32.50 13.93 9.29
C ALA A 27 -31.62 14.94 10.06
N PHE A 28 -32.18 16.09 10.46
CA PHE A 28 -31.40 17.10 11.21
C PHE A 28 -31.09 16.64 12.65
N ALA A 29 -32.05 16.00 13.33
CA ALA A 29 -31.81 15.43 14.65
C ALA A 29 -30.77 14.31 14.59
N ALA A 30 -30.85 13.44 13.57
CA ALA A 30 -29.86 12.40 13.32
C ALA A 30 -28.46 12.98 13.06
N LEU A 31 -28.34 14.08 12.31
CA LEU A 31 -27.07 14.80 12.09
C LEU A 31 -26.49 15.37 13.40
N GLN A 32 -27.33 16.00 14.23
CA GLN A 32 -26.89 16.56 15.51
C GLN A 32 -26.47 15.48 16.52
N GLN A 33 -27.07 14.30 16.43
CA GLN A 33 -26.70 13.12 17.22
C GLN A 33 -25.48 12.38 16.65
N GLY A 34 -24.97 12.77 15.47
CA GLY A 34 -23.82 12.14 14.83
C GLY A 34 -24.11 10.79 14.17
N LEU A 35 -25.38 10.43 13.95
CA LEU A 35 -25.78 9.12 13.46
C LEU A 35 -25.22 8.84 12.05
N PHE A 36 -25.35 9.80 11.14
CA PHE A 36 -24.81 9.66 9.78
C PHE A 36 -23.28 9.64 9.77
N GLN A 37 -22.67 10.51 10.58
CA GLN A 37 -21.23 10.61 10.73
C GLN A 37 -20.63 9.29 11.22
N GLY A 38 -21.21 8.68 12.25
CA GLY A 38 -20.79 7.39 12.77
C GLY A 38 -20.85 6.27 11.72
N LYS A 39 -21.94 6.18 10.96
CA LYS A 39 -22.09 5.16 9.90
C LYS A 39 -21.12 5.37 8.73
N VAL A 40 -20.96 6.61 8.29
CA VAL A 40 -20.01 6.96 7.22
C VAL A 40 -18.58 6.70 7.69
N ALA A 41 -18.21 7.06 8.93
CA ALA A 41 -16.90 6.78 9.50
C ALA A 41 -16.62 5.28 9.60
N ALA A 42 -17.59 4.46 10.01
CA ALA A 42 -17.45 3.01 10.04
C ALA A 42 -17.21 2.43 8.65
N THR A 43 -17.95 2.90 7.64
CA THR A 43 -17.79 2.49 6.23
C THR A 43 -16.42 2.88 5.69
N ARG A 44 -15.98 4.11 5.98
CA ARG A 44 -14.64 4.60 5.60
C ARG A 44 -13.55 3.77 6.22
N LYS A 45 -13.60 3.52 7.54
CA LYS A 45 -12.61 2.69 8.24
C LYS A 45 -12.48 1.29 7.65
N ALA A 46 -13.60 0.66 7.29
CA ALA A 46 -13.59 -0.65 6.65
C ALA A 46 -12.95 -0.59 5.25
N ARG A 47 -13.30 0.43 4.45
CA ARG A 47 -12.75 0.64 3.11
C ARG A 47 -11.26 0.98 3.14
N ASP A 48 -10.82 1.84 4.04
CA ASP A 48 -9.41 2.20 4.22
C ASP A 48 -8.59 0.96 4.60
N ALA A 49 -9.12 0.12 5.49
CA ALA A 49 -8.47 -1.15 5.86
C ALA A 49 -8.37 -2.13 4.67
N ASN A 50 -9.39 -2.17 3.80
CA ASN A 50 -9.37 -2.99 2.60
C ASN A 50 -8.37 -2.46 1.56
N ILE A 51 -8.38 -1.17 1.28
CA ILE A 51 -7.44 -0.51 0.34
C ILE A 51 -6.00 -0.68 0.83
N ALA A 52 -5.75 -0.44 2.12
CA ALA A 52 -4.43 -0.62 2.72
C ALA A 52 -3.90 -2.06 2.56
N LYS A 53 -4.80 -3.05 2.52
CA LYS A 53 -4.49 -4.47 2.29
C LYS A 53 -4.61 -4.92 0.83
N ARG A 54 -4.89 -4.00 -0.09
CA ARG A 54 -5.17 -4.25 -1.52
C ARG A 54 -6.31 -5.27 -1.75
N ARG A 55 -7.30 -5.29 -0.87
CA ARG A 55 -8.56 -6.04 -1.06
C ARG A 55 -9.53 -5.26 -1.95
N ASP A 56 -9.65 -3.97 -1.69
CA ASP A 56 -10.34 -3.02 -2.57
C ASP A 56 -9.26 -2.37 -3.44
N VAL A 57 -9.09 -2.89 -4.65
CA VAL A 57 -8.00 -2.51 -5.56
C VAL A 57 -8.26 -1.16 -6.21
N LEU A 58 -7.27 -0.27 -6.17
CA LEU A 58 -7.24 0.98 -6.92
C LEU A 58 -6.20 0.86 -8.06
N THR A 59 -6.65 0.45 -9.24
CA THR A 59 -5.79 0.29 -10.42
C THR A 59 -5.04 1.58 -10.75
N GLY A 60 -3.72 1.49 -10.93
CA GLY A 60 -2.84 2.64 -11.19
C GLY A 60 -2.35 3.35 -9.93
N ALA A 61 -2.93 3.08 -8.76
CA ALA A 61 -2.51 3.65 -7.49
C ALA A 61 -1.96 2.58 -6.52
N SER A 62 -2.83 1.68 -6.04
CA SER A 62 -2.42 0.61 -5.09
C SER A 62 -1.89 -0.64 -5.79
N GLU A 63 -2.19 -0.80 -7.08
CA GLU A 63 -1.85 -1.97 -7.88
C GLU A 63 -1.63 -1.58 -9.35
N PHE A 64 -0.57 -2.16 -9.95
CA PHE A 64 -0.10 -1.83 -11.30
C PHE A 64 0.11 -0.32 -11.53
N PRO A 65 0.84 0.38 -10.65
CA PRO A 65 1.14 1.81 -10.83
C PRO A 65 2.15 2.01 -11.96
N ASN A 66 2.12 3.21 -12.57
CA ASN A 66 3.19 3.65 -13.47
C ASN A 66 4.11 4.63 -12.72
N LEU A 67 5.25 4.15 -12.24
CA LEU A 67 6.22 4.97 -11.49
C LEU A 67 6.92 6.04 -12.35
N HIS A 68 6.91 5.86 -13.67
CA HIS A 68 7.57 6.75 -14.63
C HIS A 68 6.55 7.60 -15.40
N GLU A 69 5.35 7.80 -14.84
CA GLU A 69 4.38 8.70 -15.43
C GLU A 69 4.92 10.13 -15.52
N SER A 70 4.52 10.84 -16.57
CA SER A 70 4.91 12.23 -16.77
C SER A 70 4.07 13.15 -15.89
N GLU A 71 4.69 14.20 -15.35
CA GLU A 71 3.97 15.23 -14.63
C GLU A 71 2.91 15.85 -15.54
N THR A 72 1.66 15.91 -15.04
CA THR A 72 0.55 16.51 -15.79
C THR A 72 0.35 17.94 -15.35
N VAL A 73 0.50 18.89 -16.29
CA VAL A 73 0.22 20.30 -16.01
C VAL A 73 -1.30 20.50 -15.94
N VAL A 74 -1.79 20.88 -14.76
CA VAL A 74 -3.21 21.15 -14.50
C VAL A 74 -3.44 22.60 -14.12
N LEU A 75 -4.64 23.11 -14.42
CA LEU A 75 -5.08 24.41 -13.91
C LEU A 75 -5.21 24.36 -12.39
N ARG A 76 -4.74 25.41 -11.72
CA ARG A 76 -4.90 25.54 -10.27
C ARG A 76 -6.38 25.74 -9.93
N ALA A 77 -7.00 24.74 -9.34
CA ALA A 77 -8.35 24.85 -8.79
C ALA A 77 -8.29 25.49 -7.40
N THR A 78 -9.04 26.58 -7.21
CA THR A 78 -9.25 27.16 -5.86
C THR A 78 -10.47 26.47 -5.24
N PRO A 79 -10.39 25.90 -4.03
CA PRO A 79 -11.53 25.31 -3.37
C PRO A 79 -12.69 26.32 -3.25
N VAL A 80 -13.90 25.89 -3.59
CA VAL A 80 -15.09 26.74 -3.48
C VAL A 80 -15.50 26.80 -2.00
N ALA A 81 -15.33 27.96 -1.38
CA ALA A 81 -15.94 28.25 -0.08
C ALA A 81 -17.40 28.64 -0.32
N LEU A 82 -18.33 27.77 0.08
CA LEU A 82 -19.75 28.12 0.02
C LEU A 82 -20.06 29.17 1.10
N PRO A 83 -20.81 30.24 0.78
CA PRO A 83 -21.23 31.21 1.77
C PRO A 83 -22.12 30.53 2.83
N ALA A 84 -22.08 31.03 4.07
CA ALA A 84 -22.96 30.53 5.12
C ALA A 84 -24.43 30.70 4.69
N TYR A 85 -25.19 29.62 4.74
CA TYR A 85 -26.62 29.65 4.45
C TYR A 85 -27.39 30.10 5.69
N GLY A 86 -27.55 31.42 5.86
CA GLY A 86 -28.27 32.01 6.98
C GLY A 86 -27.66 31.68 8.36
N GLU A 87 -28.48 31.80 9.40
CA GLU A 87 -28.08 31.44 10.76
C GLU A 87 -27.98 29.92 10.93
N GLN A 88 -26.90 29.46 11.57
CA GLN A 88 -26.70 28.03 11.86
C GLN A 88 -27.67 27.53 12.93
N LYS A 89 -28.86 27.11 12.49
CA LYS A 89 -29.88 26.50 13.36
C LYS A 89 -29.47 25.13 13.92
N TYR A 90 -28.67 24.40 13.16
CA TYR A 90 -28.21 23.05 13.53
C TYR A 90 -26.68 23.02 13.54
N LYS A 91 -26.11 22.41 14.59
CA LYS A 91 -24.66 22.22 14.75
C LYS A 91 -24.36 20.73 14.75
N PHE A 92 -23.47 20.31 13.87
CA PHE A 92 -23.03 18.93 13.73
C PHE A 92 -21.64 18.88 13.10
N GLU A 93 -20.92 17.78 13.30
CA GLU A 93 -19.62 17.57 12.65
C GLU A 93 -19.81 17.36 11.14
N ALA A 94 -19.04 18.10 10.34
CA ALA A 94 -19.09 17.99 8.89
C ALA A 94 -18.51 16.66 8.43
N LEU A 95 -19.05 16.11 7.34
CA LEU A 95 -18.50 14.94 6.67
C LEU A 95 -17.39 15.39 5.70
N PRO A 96 -16.10 15.15 6.00
CA PRO A 96 -15.03 15.60 5.10
C PRO A 96 -15.05 14.76 3.82
N PRO A 97 -14.89 15.36 2.62
CA PRO A 97 -14.63 14.61 1.41
C PRO A 97 -13.25 13.93 1.52
N ILE A 98 -13.11 12.73 0.96
CA ILE A 98 -11.85 11.99 0.95
C ILE A 98 -11.60 11.43 -0.44
N ARG A 99 -10.33 11.24 -0.79
CA ARG A 99 -9.92 10.48 -1.98
C ARG A 99 -9.29 9.17 -1.53
N LEU A 100 -9.79 8.06 -2.06
CA LEU A 100 -9.39 6.72 -1.61
C LEU A 100 -7.90 6.42 -1.86
N ALA A 101 -7.32 7.01 -2.90
CA ALA A 101 -5.92 6.81 -3.28
C ALA A 101 -4.94 7.74 -2.53
N GLU A 102 -5.43 8.75 -1.81
CA GLU A 102 -4.62 9.78 -1.16
C GLU A 102 -3.47 9.22 -0.29
N PRO A 103 -3.65 8.14 0.49
CA PRO A 103 -2.55 7.59 1.28
C PRO A 103 -1.39 7.01 0.44
N PHE A 104 -1.69 6.41 -0.72
CA PHE A 104 -0.67 5.91 -1.64
C PHE A 104 -0.03 7.04 -2.45
N GLU A 105 -0.85 8.00 -2.90
CA GLU A 105 -0.36 9.21 -3.59
C GLU A 105 0.63 9.98 -2.72
N ALA A 106 0.35 10.15 -1.42
CA ALA A 106 1.28 10.83 -0.50
C ALA A 106 2.66 10.14 -0.42
N LEU A 107 2.73 8.82 -0.58
CA LEU A 107 4.02 8.10 -0.66
C LEU A 107 4.71 8.34 -2.00
N ARG A 108 3.96 8.41 -3.11
CA ARG A 108 4.51 8.75 -4.43
C ARG A 108 5.00 10.20 -4.48
N ASP A 109 4.27 11.14 -3.89
CA ASP A 109 4.68 12.54 -3.75
C ASP A 109 6.02 12.67 -3.02
N LYS A 110 6.24 11.87 -1.96
CA LYS A 110 7.54 11.79 -1.28
C LYS A 110 8.65 11.30 -2.20
N SER A 111 8.37 10.28 -3.02
CA SER A 111 9.32 9.76 -4.01
C SER A 111 9.66 10.79 -5.09
N ASP A 112 8.64 11.50 -5.59
CA ASP A 112 8.82 12.56 -6.60
C ASP A 112 9.64 13.73 -6.05
N ALA A 113 9.38 14.13 -4.80
CA ALA A 113 10.18 15.13 -4.10
C ALA A 113 11.65 14.67 -3.95
N ALA A 114 11.88 13.40 -3.61
CA ALA A 114 13.23 12.84 -3.53
C ALA A 114 13.93 12.79 -4.90
N LEU A 115 13.22 12.42 -5.96
CA LEU A 115 13.72 12.44 -7.33
C LEU A 115 14.13 13.85 -7.74
N LYS A 116 13.31 14.86 -7.45
CA LYS A 116 13.60 16.26 -7.75
C LYS A 116 14.79 16.79 -6.94
N ALA A 117 14.91 16.40 -5.67
CA ALA A 117 15.96 16.90 -4.79
C ALA A 117 17.32 16.20 -4.96
N ARG A 118 17.32 14.89 -5.24
CA ARG A 118 18.53 14.03 -5.23
C ARG A 118 18.85 13.39 -6.58
N GLY A 119 17.98 13.55 -7.58
CA GLY A 119 18.14 12.94 -8.91
C GLY A 119 17.79 11.45 -8.96
N ALA A 120 17.33 10.86 -7.86
CA ALA A 120 16.96 9.46 -7.79
C ALA A 120 15.78 9.22 -6.83
N ARG A 121 14.92 8.26 -7.18
CA ARG A 121 13.89 7.73 -6.28
C ARG A 121 14.51 6.83 -5.22
N PRO A 122 13.83 6.60 -4.07
CA PRO A 122 14.16 5.48 -3.21
C PRO A 122 14.11 4.16 -3.98
N LYS A 123 15.03 3.25 -3.70
CA LYS A 123 15.17 1.98 -4.44
C LYS A 123 15.08 0.77 -3.53
N VAL A 124 14.48 -0.30 -4.07
CA VAL A 124 14.54 -1.66 -3.54
C VAL A 124 15.12 -2.58 -4.59
N PHE A 125 16.08 -3.41 -4.22
CA PHE A 125 16.65 -4.43 -5.10
C PHE A 125 15.85 -5.73 -4.97
N LEU A 126 15.27 -6.20 -6.07
CA LEU A 126 14.59 -7.50 -6.11
C LEU A 126 15.64 -8.60 -6.29
N VAL A 127 15.83 -9.37 -5.23
CA VAL A 127 16.80 -10.46 -5.17
C VAL A 127 16.09 -11.73 -5.59
N ASN A 128 16.17 -12.02 -6.88
CA ASN A 128 15.53 -13.18 -7.48
C ASN A 128 16.37 -14.43 -7.22
N LEU A 129 15.82 -15.45 -6.57
CA LEU A 129 16.53 -16.70 -6.29
C LEU A 129 16.03 -17.82 -7.21
N GLY A 130 16.94 -18.65 -7.72
CA GLY A 130 16.59 -19.75 -8.62
C GLY A 130 16.32 -19.31 -10.06
N THR A 131 15.43 -20.02 -10.75
CA THR A 131 15.12 -19.81 -12.17
C THR A 131 13.97 -18.81 -12.36
N PRO A 132 13.76 -18.27 -13.57
CA PRO A 132 12.61 -17.39 -13.83
C PRO A 132 11.25 -18.00 -13.46
N ALA A 133 11.09 -19.33 -13.58
CA ALA A 133 9.88 -20.03 -13.17
C ALA A 133 9.64 -19.97 -11.65
N ASP A 134 10.71 -19.87 -10.85
CA ASP A 134 10.63 -19.79 -9.39
C ASP A 134 10.27 -18.37 -8.92
N PHE A 135 10.84 -17.34 -9.54
CA PHE A 135 10.77 -15.98 -8.99
C PHE A 135 9.81 -15.01 -9.70
N THR A 136 9.49 -15.19 -10.99
CA THR A 136 8.81 -14.16 -11.80
C THR A 136 7.51 -13.66 -11.16
N ALA A 137 6.69 -14.57 -10.61
CA ALA A 137 5.42 -14.19 -10.00
C ALA A 137 5.61 -13.30 -8.75
N ARG A 138 6.57 -13.63 -7.89
CA ARG A 138 6.87 -12.86 -6.67
C ARG A 138 7.66 -11.59 -6.95
N ALA A 139 8.57 -11.62 -7.92
CA ALA A 139 9.26 -10.43 -8.40
C ALA A 139 8.26 -9.40 -8.98
N THR A 140 7.33 -9.84 -9.83
CA THR A 140 6.26 -8.98 -10.38
C THR A 140 5.35 -8.43 -9.27
N PHE A 141 4.95 -9.27 -8.31
CA PHE A 141 4.18 -8.84 -7.15
C PHE A 141 4.93 -7.79 -6.33
N ALA A 142 6.18 -8.06 -5.97
CA ALA A 142 7.02 -7.16 -5.17
C ALA A 142 7.26 -5.84 -5.90
N LYS A 143 7.53 -5.87 -7.20
CA LYS A 143 7.64 -4.68 -8.05
C LYS A 143 6.40 -3.80 -7.93
N SER A 144 5.23 -4.36 -8.25
CA SER A 144 3.94 -3.66 -8.14
C SER A 144 3.68 -3.13 -6.71
N PHE A 145 4.06 -3.90 -5.68
CA PHE A 145 3.92 -3.53 -4.28
C PHE A 145 4.76 -2.30 -3.89
N PHE A 146 6.06 -2.30 -4.22
CA PHE A 146 6.96 -1.20 -3.85
C PHE A 146 6.74 0.04 -4.71
N GLU A 147 6.48 -0.14 -6.00
CA GLU A 147 6.19 0.98 -6.92
C GLU A 147 4.89 1.70 -6.56
N ALA A 148 3.93 1.03 -5.90
CA ALA A 148 2.71 1.67 -5.38
C ALA A 148 3.02 2.71 -4.30
N GLY A 149 4.10 2.52 -3.55
CA GLY A 149 4.65 3.50 -2.61
C GLY A 149 5.66 4.45 -3.23
N GLY A 150 5.88 4.42 -4.54
CA GLY A 150 6.90 5.25 -5.19
C GLY A 150 8.34 4.73 -5.03
N ILE A 151 8.55 3.52 -4.49
CA ILE A 151 9.89 2.95 -4.32
C ILE A 151 10.24 2.19 -5.61
N GLN A 152 11.30 2.60 -6.30
CA GLN A 152 11.73 1.99 -7.54
C GLN A 152 12.27 0.58 -7.29
N ALA A 153 11.66 -0.42 -7.92
CA ALA A 153 12.14 -1.79 -7.86
C ALA A 153 13.18 -2.03 -8.96
N VAL A 154 14.42 -2.33 -8.55
CA VAL A 154 15.52 -2.72 -9.44
C VAL A 154 15.51 -4.24 -9.53
N ASP A 155 15.17 -4.77 -10.69
CA ASP A 155 15.03 -6.21 -10.93
C ASP A 155 16.39 -6.90 -11.18
N SER A 156 16.44 -8.23 -11.05
CA SER A 156 17.64 -9.04 -11.31
C SER A 156 17.33 -10.31 -12.11
N GLU A 157 18.31 -10.85 -12.84
CA GLU A 157 18.09 -12.02 -13.71
C GLU A 157 17.96 -13.37 -12.96
N GLY A 158 18.26 -13.37 -11.66
CA GLY A 158 18.27 -14.57 -10.81
C GLY A 158 19.66 -14.93 -10.29
N PHE A 159 19.74 -15.38 -9.05
CA PHE A 159 20.97 -15.77 -8.37
C PHE A 159 20.93 -17.24 -7.96
N ALA A 160 21.99 -17.96 -8.33
CA ALA A 160 22.29 -19.31 -7.83
C ALA A 160 23.35 -19.28 -6.71
N ASP A 161 24.16 -18.22 -6.66
CA ASP A 161 25.29 -18.09 -5.73
C ASP A 161 25.12 -16.85 -4.82
N PRO A 162 24.99 -17.05 -3.49
CA PRO A 162 24.91 -15.96 -2.52
C PRO A 162 26.11 -14.99 -2.56
N ALA A 163 27.30 -15.42 -2.98
CA ALA A 163 28.48 -14.56 -3.03
C ALA A 163 28.33 -13.39 -4.04
N LYS A 164 27.50 -13.58 -5.08
CA LYS A 164 27.24 -12.54 -6.10
C LYS A 164 26.23 -11.48 -5.64
N LEU A 165 25.46 -11.77 -4.58
CA LEU A 165 24.42 -10.87 -4.08
C LEU A 165 24.97 -9.54 -3.57
N ALA A 166 26.13 -9.56 -2.91
CA ALA A 166 26.74 -8.36 -2.36
C ALA A 166 27.12 -7.36 -3.45
N ALA A 167 27.77 -7.85 -4.52
CA ALA A 167 28.15 -7.02 -5.65
C ALA A 167 26.92 -6.48 -6.39
N ALA A 168 25.88 -7.31 -6.58
CA ALA A 168 24.65 -6.90 -7.26
C ALA A 168 23.86 -5.86 -6.44
N LEU A 169 23.73 -6.03 -5.12
CA LEU A 169 23.12 -5.04 -4.24
C LEU A 169 23.83 -3.70 -4.36
N LYS A 170 25.17 -3.70 -4.28
CA LYS A 170 25.96 -2.47 -4.42
C LYS A 170 25.78 -1.81 -5.79
N ALA A 171 25.75 -2.60 -6.85
CA ALA A 171 25.52 -2.10 -8.22
C ALA A 171 24.11 -1.53 -8.42
N SER A 172 23.09 -2.05 -7.72
CA SER A 172 21.71 -1.55 -7.79
C SER A 172 21.57 -0.14 -7.19
N GLY A 173 22.46 0.22 -6.25
CA GLY A 173 22.35 1.46 -5.46
C GLY A 173 21.13 1.49 -4.54
N ALA A 174 20.53 0.33 -4.24
CA ALA A 174 19.41 0.22 -3.32
C ALA A 174 19.88 -0.03 -1.89
N GLU A 175 19.22 0.60 -0.93
CA GLU A 175 19.40 0.33 0.51
C GLU A 175 18.49 -0.80 1.00
N LEU A 176 17.36 -1.00 0.31
CA LEU A 176 16.39 -2.04 0.59
C LEU A 176 16.61 -3.23 -0.34
N ALA A 177 16.41 -4.44 0.16
CA ALA A 177 16.41 -5.67 -0.63
C ALA A 177 15.11 -6.43 -0.42
N CYS A 178 14.59 -7.10 -1.46
CA CYS A 178 13.43 -7.97 -1.36
C CYS A 178 13.72 -9.33 -2.00
N LEU A 179 13.80 -10.38 -1.18
CA LEU A 179 13.92 -11.75 -1.66
C LEU A 179 12.64 -12.15 -2.41
N CYS A 180 12.81 -12.69 -3.61
CA CYS A 180 11.72 -13.10 -4.50
C CYS A 180 12.02 -14.51 -5.06
N SER A 181 11.26 -15.51 -4.62
CA SER A 181 11.32 -16.88 -5.15
C SER A 181 10.17 -17.75 -4.62
N SER A 182 10.05 -18.97 -5.12
CA SER A 182 9.08 -19.95 -4.64
C SER A 182 9.36 -20.38 -3.20
N ASP A 183 8.34 -20.86 -2.49
CA ASP A 183 8.51 -21.34 -1.11
C ASP A 183 9.50 -22.51 -1.02
N LYS A 184 9.57 -23.33 -2.08
CA LYS A 184 10.56 -24.41 -2.21
C LYS A 184 11.99 -23.87 -2.19
N VAL A 185 12.28 -22.88 -3.04
CA VAL A 185 13.63 -22.28 -3.12
C VAL A 185 13.96 -21.53 -1.84
N TYR A 186 12.98 -20.90 -1.19
CA TYR A 186 13.22 -20.25 0.10
C TYR A 186 13.64 -21.22 1.20
N ALA A 187 13.04 -22.40 1.27
CA ALA A 187 13.40 -23.41 2.26
C ALA A 187 14.88 -23.82 2.19
N GLU A 188 15.49 -23.71 1.00
CA GLU A 188 16.88 -24.11 0.76
C GLU A 188 17.86 -22.91 0.82
N HIS A 189 17.45 -21.74 0.32
CA HIS A 189 18.39 -20.66 0.02
C HIS A 189 18.10 -19.32 0.72
N ALA A 190 16.91 -19.09 1.27
CA ALA A 190 16.53 -17.76 1.76
C ALA A 190 17.39 -17.29 2.94
N GLU A 191 17.73 -18.16 3.89
CA GLU A 191 18.57 -17.79 5.04
C GLU A 191 19.98 -17.39 4.63
N ALA A 192 20.62 -18.18 3.75
CA ALA A 192 21.95 -17.88 3.24
C ALA A 192 21.96 -16.57 2.45
N ALA A 193 20.95 -16.33 1.62
CA ALA A 193 20.79 -15.09 0.88
C ALA A 193 20.57 -13.89 1.81
N ALA A 194 19.73 -14.02 2.84
CA ALA A 194 19.48 -12.96 3.82
C ALA A 194 20.76 -12.58 4.58
N ARG A 195 21.55 -13.57 5.04
CA ARG A 195 22.83 -13.31 5.71
C ARG A 195 23.85 -12.64 4.80
N ALA A 196 23.90 -13.04 3.52
CA ALA A 196 24.76 -12.42 2.53
C ALA A 196 24.38 -10.96 2.29
N LEU A 197 23.08 -10.66 2.16
CA LEU A 197 22.58 -9.28 2.01
C LEU A 197 22.85 -8.42 3.24
N GLN A 198 22.67 -8.99 4.44
CA GLN A 198 22.96 -8.28 5.69
C GLN A 198 24.46 -7.93 5.78
N THR A 199 25.32 -8.89 5.45
CA THR A 199 26.78 -8.67 5.39
C THR A 199 27.16 -7.65 4.31
N ALA A 200 26.42 -7.61 3.20
CA ALA A 200 26.62 -6.65 2.13
C ALA A 200 26.15 -5.22 2.48
N GLY A 201 25.52 -5.03 3.64
CA GLY A 201 25.02 -3.73 4.09
C GLY A 201 23.61 -3.40 3.63
N ALA A 202 22.80 -4.41 3.24
CA ALA A 202 21.37 -4.20 3.06
C ALA A 202 20.76 -3.68 4.36
N ARG A 203 20.18 -2.49 4.30
CA ARG A 203 19.65 -1.80 5.48
C ARG A 203 18.40 -2.50 6.00
N HIS A 204 17.53 -2.90 5.07
CA HIS A 204 16.33 -3.68 5.36
C HIS A 204 16.11 -4.73 4.29
N ILE A 205 15.86 -5.95 4.74
CA ILE A 205 15.60 -7.10 3.91
C ILE A 205 14.12 -7.48 4.08
N TYR A 206 13.41 -7.49 2.97
CA TYR A 206 12.04 -7.99 2.85
C TYR A 206 12.06 -9.37 2.19
N LEU A 207 11.02 -10.15 2.42
CA LEU A 207 10.77 -11.38 1.67
C LEU A 207 9.36 -11.34 1.08
N ALA A 208 9.25 -11.58 -0.22
CA ALA A 208 7.97 -11.69 -0.92
C ALA A 208 7.38 -13.08 -0.68
N GLY A 209 6.42 -13.17 0.22
CA GLY A 209 5.84 -14.43 0.72
C GLY A 209 5.15 -14.27 2.07
N CYS A 210 4.18 -15.14 2.34
CA CYS A 210 3.58 -15.21 3.67
C CYS A 210 4.61 -15.73 4.68
N PRO A 211 4.61 -15.22 5.92
CA PRO A 211 5.35 -15.87 7.00
C PRO A 211 4.83 -17.30 7.19
N THR A 212 5.74 -18.26 7.25
CA THR A 212 5.47 -19.67 7.51
C THR A 212 6.26 -20.09 8.77
N ASP A 213 6.33 -21.40 9.05
CA ASP A 213 7.12 -21.93 10.18
C ASP A 213 8.60 -21.49 10.16
N ALA A 214 9.13 -21.12 8.99
CA ALA A 214 10.50 -20.62 8.82
C ALA A 214 10.69 -19.14 9.23
N GLU A 215 9.63 -18.42 9.65
CA GLU A 215 9.71 -16.98 9.96
C GLU A 215 10.80 -16.65 10.98
N ALA A 216 10.89 -17.42 12.08
CA ALA A 216 11.86 -17.16 13.14
C ALA A 216 13.31 -17.26 12.64
N ALA A 217 13.60 -18.28 11.83
CA ALA A 217 14.93 -18.48 11.25
C ALA A 217 15.26 -17.39 10.22
N LEU A 218 14.30 -17.00 9.38
CA LEU A 218 14.44 -15.91 8.41
C LEU A 218 14.71 -14.57 9.10
N ARG A 219 13.99 -14.28 10.20
CA ARG A 219 14.24 -13.07 11.00
C ARG A 219 15.62 -13.08 11.65
N ALA A 220 16.04 -14.21 12.19
CA ALA A 220 17.39 -14.39 12.73
C ALA A 220 18.50 -14.29 11.66
N ALA A 221 18.16 -14.57 10.40
CA ALA A 221 19.04 -14.39 9.25
C ALA A 221 19.06 -12.95 8.69
N GLY A 222 18.23 -12.05 9.22
CA GLY A 222 18.20 -10.62 8.86
C GLY A 222 16.96 -10.16 8.09
N VAL A 223 15.99 -11.04 7.80
CA VAL A 223 14.71 -10.64 7.17
C VAL A 223 13.91 -9.80 8.17
N SER A 224 13.68 -8.54 7.82
CA SER A 224 13.00 -7.55 8.66
C SER A 224 11.48 -7.48 8.43
N GLY A 225 11.01 -7.84 7.23
CA GLY A 225 9.60 -7.76 6.87
C GLY A 225 9.19 -8.75 5.80
N PHE A 226 7.89 -8.98 5.71
CA PHE A 226 7.27 -9.88 4.74
C PHE A 226 6.24 -9.11 3.92
N VAL A 227 6.26 -9.29 2.60
CA VAL A 227 5.29 -8.69 1.67
C VAL A 227 4.48 -9.79 1.00
N PHE A 228 3.17 -9.77 1.17
CA PHE A 228 2.27 -10.82 0.68
C PHE A 228 0.85 -10.29 0.46
N ALA A 229 0.08 -11.01 -0.36
CA ALA A 229 -1.31 -10.65 -0.65
C ALA A 229 -2.17 -10.68 0.63
N GLY A 230 -2.91 -9.61 0.90
CA GLY A 230 -3.72 -9.45 2.11
C GLY A 230 -2.98 -8.90 3.33
N GLY A 231 -1.64 -8.78 3.26
CA GLY A 231 -0.86 -7.98 4.21
C GLY A 231 -1.18 -6.49 4.09
N ASN A 232 -0.90 -5.70 5.13
CA ASN A 232 -1.12 -4.25 5.11
C ASN A 232 -0.01 -3.55 4.31
N ALA A 233 -0.20 -3.43 3.00
CA ALA A 233 0.74 -2.84 2.07
C ALA A 233 1.08 -1.38 2.43
N LEU A 234 0.06 -0.58 2.74
CA LEU A 234 0.26 0.83 3.08
C LEU A 234 1.15 0.99 4.31
N ALA A 235 0.90 0.23 5.37
CA ALA A 235 1.72 0.28 6.59
C ALA A 235 3.16 -0.18 6.33
N THR A 236 3.37 -1.23 5.54
CA THR A 236 4.72 -1.71 5.19
C THR A 236 5.50 -0.67 4.38
N LEU A 237 4.85 0.00 3.43
CA LEU A 237 5.50 1.05 2.62
C LEU A 237 5.81 2.29 3.46
N GLN A 238 4.89 2.71 4.34
CA GLN A 238 5.16 3.78 5.31
C GLN A 238 6.34 3.44 6.23
N ASP A 239 6.42 2.19 6.69
CA ASP A 239 7.55 1.70 7.48
C ASP A 239 8.86 1.74 6.69
N ALA A 240 8.85 1.36 5.41
CA ALA A 240 10.01 1.46 4.53
C ALA A 240 10.52 2.91 4.41
N TYR A 241 9.64 3.90 4.25
CA TYR A 241 10.04 5.32 4.23
C TYR A 241 10.63 5.77 5.57
N ARG A 242 9.95 5.51 6.69
CA ARG A 242 10.46 5.87 8.02
C ARG A 242 11.85 5.29 8.26
N ARG A 243 12.02 4.04 7.84
CA ARG A 243 13.29 3.33 7.94
C ARG A 243 14.38 3.97 7.12
N MET A 244 14.12 4.42 5.89
CA MET A 244 15.11 5.13 5.05
C MET A 244 15.45 6.53 5.61
N GLU A 245 14.47 7.24 6.17
CA GLU A 245 14.64 8.59 6.73
C GLU A 245 15.47 8.64 8.03
N GLN A 246 15.58 7.53 8.77
CA GLN A 246 16.24 7.46 10.09
C GLN A 246 17.76 7.18 10.08
N ALA A 247 18.45 7.29 8.93
CA ALA A 247 19.92 7.22 8.84
C ALA A 247 20.42 8.27 7.87
#